data_AF-A0A3D5USU3-F1
#
_entry.id   AF-A0A3D5USU3-F1
#
_cell.length_a   1.000
_cell.length_b   1.000
_cell.length_c   1.000
_cell.angle_alpha   90.00
_cell.angle_beta   90.00
_cell.angle_gamma   90.00
#
_symmetry.space_group_name_H-M   'P 1'
#
loop_
_entity.id
_entity.type
_entity.pdbx_description
1 polymer ?
#
loop_
_entity_poly.entity_id
_entity_poly.type
_entity_poly.pdbx_seq_one_letter_code
_entity_poly.pdbx_strand_id
1 'polypeptide(L)' 'MEALEQFRQETRTWLEENCPPSMRTPMPEEETVWGGRNATYPNPDSKLWLDRMASR' A
#
# COMPACT_ATOMS: atom_id res chain seq x y z
N MET A 1 -5.32 27.10 1.35
CA MET A 1 -5.22 26.33 0.08
C MET A 1 -3.82 25.75 -0.10
N GLU A 2 -2.76 26.54 0.14
CA GLU A 2 -1.35 26.10 0.01
C GLU A 2 -0.97 24.87 0.85
N ALA A 3 -1.38 24.82 2.13
CA ALA A 3 -1.10 23.67 3.00
C ALA A 3 -1.72 22.35 2.51
N LEU A 4 -2.89 22.40 1.85
CA LEU A 4 -3.52 21.21 1.28
C LEU A 4 -2.80 20.74 0.01
N GLU A 5 -2.30 21.69 -0.79
CA GLU A 5 -1.54 21.36 -2.00
C GLU A 5 -0.19 20.71 -1.63
N GLN A 6 0.50 21.28 -0.64
CA GLN A 6 1.73 20.74 -0.08
C GLN A 6 1.52 19.30 0.44
N PHE A 7 0.48 19.10 1.25
CA PHE A 7 0.14 17.76 1.77
C PHE A 7 -0.15 16.75 0.66
N ARG A 8 -0.86 17.15 -0.40
CA ARG A 8 -1.16 16.27 -1.55
C ARG A 8 0.10 15.88 -2.31
N GLN A 9 1.03 16.81 -2.52
CA GLN A 9 2.30 16.54 -3.18
C GLN A 9 3.18 15.62 -2.35
N GLU A 10 3.36 15.91 -1.06
CA GLU A 10 4.15 15.08 -0.14
C GLU A 10 3.58 13.65 -0.05
N THR A 11 2.25 13.53 0.06
CA THR A 11 1.57 12.24 0.11
C THR A 11 1.76 11.47 -1.20
N ARG A 12 1.65 12.14 -2.35
CA ARG A 12 1.86 11.50 -3.66
C ARG A 12 3.28 10.97 -3.80
N THR A 13 4.29 11.78 -3.50
CA THR A 13 5.71 11.36 -3.56
C THR A 13 5.95 10.17 -2.63
N TRP A 14 5.44 10.23 -1.40
CA TRP A 14 5.58 9.14 -0.45
C TRP A 14 4.91 7.84 -0.95
N LEU A 15 3.70 7.93 -1.50
CA LEU A 15 3.02 6.78 -2.11
C LEU A 15 3.78 6.26 -3.33
N GLU A 16 4.42 7.14 -4.10
CA GLU A 16 5.20 6.74 -5.26
C GLU A 16 6.40 5.86 -4.90
N GLU A 17 7.08 6.20 -3.80
CA GLU A 17 8.24 5.47 -3.27
C GLU A 17 7.83 4.21 -2.47
N ASN A 18 6.72 4.27 -1.74
CA ASN A 18 6.36 3.24 -0.76
C ASN A 18 5.26 2.28 -1.22
N CYS A 19 4.37 2.68 -2.12
CA CYS A 19 3.28 1.81 -2.59
C CYS A 19 3.69 1.06 -3.88
N PRO A 20 3.80 -0.28 -3.87
CA PRO A 20 4.11 -1.07 -5.07
C PRO A 20 3.11 -0.79 -6.21
N PRO A 21 3.55 -0.76 -7.49
CA PRO A 21 2.65 -0.52 -8.63
C PRO A 21 1.50 -1.52 -8.73
N SER A 22 1.74 -2.79 -8.37
CA SER A 22 0.75 -3.88 -8.31
C SER A 22 -0.37 -3.62 -7.29
N MET A 23 -0.10 -2.81 -6.26
CA MET A 23 -1.08 -2.44 -5.22
C MET A 23 -1.86 -1.17 -5.57
N ARG A 24 -1.55 -0.51 -6.70
CA ARG A 24 -2.29 0.67 -7.19
C ARG A 24 -3.43 0.31 -8.15
N THR A 25 -3.65 -0.97 -8.40
CA THR A 25 -4.75 -1.48 -9.21
C THR A 25 -5.86 -2.02 -8.31
N PRO A 26 -7.11 -2.09 -8.81
CA PRO A 26 -8.16 -2.83 -8.11
C PRO A 26 -7.68 -4.24 -7.77
N MET A 27 -7.76 -4.62 -6.49
CA MET A 27 -7.34 -5.93 -6.03
C MET A 27 -8.41 -6.97 -6.37
N PRO A 28 -8.08 -8.04 -7.12
CA PRO A 28 -9.00 -9.14 -7.35
C PRO A 28 -9.23 -9.94 -6.06
N GLU A 29 -10.38 -10.62 -5.97
CA GLU A 29 -10.76 -11.35 -4.75
C GLU A 29 -9.73 -12.43 -4.39
N GLU A 30 -9.12 -13.05 -5.40
CA GLU A 30 -8.10 -14.09 -5.26
C GLU A 30 -6.76 -13.57 -4.68
N GLU A 31 -6.48 -12.28 -4.84
CA GLU A 31 -5.28 -11.62 -4.28
C GLU A 31 -5.56 -10.96 -2.93
N THR A 32 -6.80 -11.05 -2.43
CA THR A 32 -7.19 -10.46 -1.15
C THR A 32 -6.45 -11.13 -0.01
N VAL A 33 -5.65 -10.34 0.70
CA VAL A 33 -4.96 -10.80 1.90
C VAL A 33 -5.94 -10.81 3.07
N TRP A 34 -6.34 -12.00 3.48
CA TRP A 34 -7.19 -12.19 4.66
C TRP A 34 -6.38 -12.09 5.95
N GLY A 35 -6.96 -11.42 6.96
CA GLY A 35 -6.37 -11.29 8.29
C GLY A 35 -6.34 -12.63 9.03
N GLY A 36 -5.27 -12.90 9.76
CA GLY A 36 -5.13 -14.12 10.55
C GLY A 36 -3.69 -14.39 10.97
N ARG A 37 -3.48 -15.31 11.91
CA ARG A 37 -2.14 -15.67 12.42
C ARG A 37 -1.25 -16.33 11.34
N ASN A 38 -1.87 -16.97 10.35
CA ASN A 38 -1.23 -17.63 9.22
C ASN A 38 -1.73 -17.02 7.90
N ALA A 39 -1.73 -15.69 7.79
CA ALA A 39 -2.14 -15.02 6.57
C ALA A 39 -1.28 -15.50 5.38
N THR A 40 -1.95 -15.92 4.30
CA THR A 40 -1.32 -16.21 3.02
C THR A 40 -1.29 -14.94 2.18
N TYR A 41 -0.15 -14.65 1.57
CA TYR A 41 0.03 -13.51 0.69
C TYR A 41 0.21 -14.05 -0.74
N PRO A 42 -0.88 -14.10 -1.55
CA PRO A 42 -0.78 -14.55 -2.94
C PRO A 42 0.16 -13.67 -3.75
N ASN A 43 0.14 -12.37 -3.45
CA ASN A 43 1.03 -11.38 -4.01
C ASN A 43 2.08 -10.95 -2.96
N PRO A 44 3.39 -11.13 -3.22
CA PRO A 44 4.44 -10.72 -2.29
C PRO A 44 4.47 -9.20 -2.05
N ASP A 45 3.99 -8.40 -3.02
CA ASP A 45 3.90 -6.95 -2.88
C ASP A 45 2.84 -6.53 -1.86
N SER A 46 1.79 -7.33 -1.66
CA SER A 46 0.78 -7.09 -0.62
C SER A 46 1.40 -7.19 0.78
N LYS A 47 2.32 -8.16 0.98
CA LYS A 47 3.06 -8.28 2.23
C LYS A 47 4.00 -7.09 2.43
N LEU A 48 4.77 -6.74 1.41
CA LEU A 48 5.68 -5.60 1.44
C LEU A 48 4.93 -4.30 1.73
N TRP A 49 3.75 -4.10 1.14
CA TRP A 49 2.92 -2.94 1.39
C TRP A 49 2.44 -2.89 2.84
N LEU A 50 1.95 -4.01 3.38
CA LEU A 50 1.53 -4.09 4.77
C LEU A 50 2.69 -3.83 5.74
N ASP A 51 3.88 -4.39 5.47
CA ASP A 51 5.08 -4.19 6.29
C ASP A 51 5.51 -2.70 6.24
N ARG A 52 5.47 -2.04 5.08
CA ARG A 52 5.74 -0.60 4.94
C ARG A 52 4.74 0.26 5.69
N MET A 53 3.45 -0.08 5.62
CA MET A 53 2.39 0.61 6.36
C MET A 53 2.52 0.41 7.89
N ALA A 54 3.01 -0.74 8.34
CA ALA A 54 3.25 -1.04 9.74
C ALA A 54 4.57 -0.46 10.29
N SER A 55 5.53 -0.13 9.42
CA SER A 55 6.86 0.35 9.79
C SER A 55 6.93 1.79 10.33
N ARG A 56 5.83 2.34 10.84
CA ARG A 56 5.75 3.69 11.43
C ARG A 56 4.87 3.73 12.67
#